data_AF-A0A1Y5IEV0-F1
#
_entry.id   AF-A0A1Y5IEV0-F1
#
_cell.length_a   1.000
_cell.length_b   1.000
_cell.length_c   1.000
_cell.angle_alpha   90.00
_cell.angle_beta   90.00
_cell.angle_gamma   90.00
#
_symmetry.space_group_name_H-M   'P 1'
#
loop_
_entity.id
_entity.type
_entity.pdbx_description
1 polymer ?
#
loop_
_entity_poly.entity_id
_entity_poly.type
_entity_poly.pdbx_seq_one_letter_code
_entity_poly.pdbx_strand_id
1 'polypeptide(L)' 'GMWMLDGGVGSAMVEMWMMAVPKRKVTPSRRKKRNQFKRLPFVESVVRCAGCGKVNLPHVRCCDVEREDARRGG' A
#
# COMPACT_ATOMS: atom_id res chain seq x y z
N GLY A 1 51.14 -17.66 -8.97
CA GLY A 1 51.44 -16.85 -7.79
C GLY A 1 50.52 -15.67 -7.76
N MET A 2 50.03 -15.34 -6.56
CA MET A 2 49.47 -14.04 -6.21
C MET A 2 48.05 -13.70 -6.68
N TRP A 3 47.07 -14.33 -6.03
CA TRP A 3 45.87 -13.62 -5.62
C TRP A 3 46.29 -12.63 -4.53
N MET A 4 46.45 -11.35 -4.86
CA MET A 4 46.69 -10.31 -3.85
C MET A 4 45.80 -9.11 -4.09
N LEU A 5 44.63 -9.17 -3.42
CA LEU A 5 44.12 -8.11 -2.56
C LEU A 5 43.91 -6.73 -3.22
N ASP A 6 42.81 -6.59 -3.96
CA ASP A 6 42.01 -5.36 -3.95
C ASP A 6 41.40 -5.20 -2.55
N GLY A 7 42.26 -4.88 -1.58
CA GLY A 7 41.92 -4.63 -0.19
C GLY A 7 41.12 -3.34 -0.09
N GLY A 8 39.80 -3.48 -0.10
CA GLY A 8 38.85 -2.43 0.20
C GLY A 8 39.11 -1.84 1.59
N VAL A 9 39.62 -0.61 1.62
CA VAL A 9 39.57 0.27 2.81
C VAL A 9 39.13 1.70 2.45
N GLY A 10 38.69 1.96 1.21
CA GLY A 10 38.31 3.30 0.75
C GLY A 10 36.81 3.61 0.68
N SER A 11 35.91 2.63 0.85
CA SER A 11 34.48 2.81 0.51
C SER A 11 33.58 3.16 1.70
N ALA A 12 33.94 2.78 2.93
CA ALA A 12 33.01 2.84 4.07
C ALA A 12 32.81 4.26 4.68
N MET A 13 33.74 5.19 4.51
CA MET A 13 33.59 6.58 5.02
C MET A 13 32.91 7.53 4.02
N VAL A 14 32.99 7.24 2.71
CA VAL A 14 32.47 8.11 1.64
C VAL A 14 30.96 7.89 1.40
N GLU A 15 30.42 6.72 1.76
CA GLU A 15 29.00 6.40 1.57
C GLU A 15 28.05 7.19 2.49
N MET A 16 28.47 7.54 3.71
CA MET A 16 27.59 8.24 4.66
C MET A 16 27.35 9.73 4.30
N TRP A 17 28.23 10.31 3.47
CA TRP A 17 28.28 11.76 3.22
C TRP A 17 27.68 12.21 1.86
N MET A 18 27.27 11.26 1.00
CA MET A 18 26.70 11.56 -0.32
C MET A 18 25.21 11.16 -0.44
N MET A 19 24.51 11.07 0.68
CA MET A 19 23.05 10.89 0.66
C MET A 19 22.38 12.21 0.22
N ALA A 20 21.37 12.12 -0.64
CA ALA A 20 20.63 13.30 -1.08
C ALA A 20 19.84 13.91 0.10
N VAL A 21 20.26 15.07 0.59
CA VAL A 21 19.57 15.81 1.66
C VAL A 21 18.71 16.94 1.06
N PRO A 22 17.47 17.16 1.54
CA PRO A 22 16.67 18.30 1.12
C PRO A 22 17.35 19.64 1.40
N LYS A 23 17.57 20.45 0.35
CA LYS A 23 18.22 21.77 0.48
C LYS A 23 17.39 22.79 1.27
N ARG A 24 16.06 22.70 1.21
CA ARG A 24 15.11 23.61 1.87
C ARG A 24 13.87 22.87 2.34
N LYS A 25 13.26 23.39 3.41
CA LYS A 25 11.96 22.91 3.90
C LYS A 25 10.88 23.08 2.83
N VAL A 26 10.04 22.06 2.68
CA VAL A 26 8.89 22.12 1.77
C VAL A 26 7.81 23.02 2.37
N THR A 27 7.37 24.03 1.60
CA THR A 27 6.31 24.96 2.05
C THR A 27 4.96 24.25 2.21
N PRO A 28 4.05 24.72 3.09
CA PRO A 28 2.73 24.12 3.26
C PRO A 28 1.94 23.99 1.95
N SER A 29 2.02 25.00 1.08
CA SER A 29 1.41 24.98 -0.27
C SER A 29 1.95 23.85 -1.14
N ARG A 30 3.28 23.67 -1.20
CA ARG A 30 3.91 22.58 -1.97
C ARG A 30 3.57 21.20 -1.38
N ARG A 31 3.52 21.08 -0.05
CA ARG A 31 3.10 19.84 0.62
C ARG A 31 1.65 19.48 0.27
N LYS A 32 0.73 20.45 0.33
CA LYS A 32 -0.68 20.25 0.01
C LYS A 32 -0.89 19.79 -1.43
N LYS A 33 -0.20 20.40 -2.40
CA LYS A 33 -0.25 20.00 -3.81
C LYS A 33 0.22 18.56 -4.03
N ARG A 34 1.33 18.14 -3.41
CA ARG A 34 1.79 16.74 -3.47
C ARG A 34 0.79 15.75 -2.87
N ASN A 35 0.00 16.18 -1.89
CA ASN A 35 -0.99 15.33 -1.21
C ASN A 35 -2.39 15.38 -1.83
N GLN A 36 -2.65 16.24 -2.82
CA GLN A 36 -3.98 16.42 -3.44
C GLN A 36 -4.56 15.11 -4.02
N PHE A 37 -3.70 14.25 -4.55
CA PHE A 37 -4.09 12.99 -5.19
C PHE A 37 -4.15 11.80 -4.23
N LYS A 38 -3.78 11.99 -2.96
CA LYS A 38 -3.76 10.93 -1.93
C LYS A 38 -5.05 10.87 -1.13
N ARG A 39 -6.17 11.35 -1.69
CA ARG A 39 -7.48 11.24 -1.04
C ARG A 39 -7.94 9.79 -1.10
N LEU A 40 -8.46 9.26 0.00
CA LEU A 40 -9.14 7.98 -0.03
C LEU A 40 -10.41 8.16 -0.87
N PRO A 41 -10.58 7.42 -1.98
CA PRO A 41 -11.84 7.42 -2.70
C PRO A 41 -12.94 6.84 -1.81
N PHE A 42 -14.18 7.29 -2.03
CA PHE A 42 -15.33 6.62 -1.44
C PHE A 42 -15.44 5.20 -2.01
N VAL A 43 -15.86 4.23 -1.20
CA VAL A 43 -16.06 2.85 -1.68
C VAL A 43 -17.33 2.81 -2.53
N GLU A 44 -17.17 2.80 -3.85
CA GLU A 44 -18.27 2.92 -4.81
C GLU A 44 -19.15 1.66 -4.86
N SER A 45 -18.57 0.50 -4.57
CA SER A 45 -19.24 -0.78 -4.73
C SER A 45 -19.32 -1.52 -3.40
N VAL A 46 -20.46 -1.32 -2.73
CA VAL A 46 -20.78 -1.96 -1.47
C VAL A 46 -22.13 -2.66 -1.62
N VAL A 47 -22.16 -3.97 -1.39
CA VAL A 47 -23.36 -4.81 -1.58
C VAL A 47 -23.75 -5.44 -0.25
N ARG A 48 -25.05 -5.49 0.04
CA ARG A 48 -25.56 -6.25 1.18
C ARG A 48 -25.69 -7.71 0.79
N CYS A 49 -25.14 -8.62 1.57
CA CYS A 49 -25.34 -10.04 1.33
C CYS A 49 -26.81 -10.39 1.62
N ALA A 50 -27.47 -11.01 0.64
CA ALA A 50 -28.84 -11.51 0.76
C ALA A 50 -28.96 -12.55 1.88
N GLY A 51 -27.86 -13.27 2.13
CA GLY A 51 -27.69 -14.14 3.25
C GLY A 51 -27.64 -13.41 4.60
N CYS A 52 -26.47 -12.96 5.02
CA CYS A 52 -26.20 -12.49 6.39
C CYS A 52 -26.72 -11.08 6.69
N GLY A 53 -27.15 -10.32 5.68
CA GLY A 53 -27.46 -8.88 5.79
C GLY A 53 -26.23 -7.98 6.00
N LYS A 54 -25.03 -8.57 6.17
CA LYS A 54 -23.79 -7.82 6.32
C LYS A 54 -23.40 -7.14 5.01
N VAL A 55 -22.69 -6.04 5.18
CA VAL A 55 -22.15 -5.22 4.11
C VAL A 55 -20.83 -5.83 3.63
N ASN A 56 -20.74 -6.14 2.33
CA ASN A 56 -19.58 -6.78 1.71
C ASN A 56 -19.16 -6.07 0.43
N LEU A 57 -17.94 -6.36 -0.02
CA LEU A 57 -17.48 -6.01 -1.37
C LEU A 57 -18.14 -6.96 -2.40
N PRO A 58 -18.41 -6.48 -3.63
CA PRO A 58 -19.24 -7.17 -4.64
C PRO A 58 -18.75 -8.54 -5.12
N HIS A 59 -17.54 -8.96 -4.75
CA HIS A 59 -16.98 -10.28 -5.10
C HIS A 59 -16.42 -11.02 -3.89
N VAL A 60 -16.72 -10.54 -2.68
CA VAL A 60 -16.33 -11.18 -1.42
C VAL A 60 -17.49 -12.02 -0.92
N ARG A 61 -17.24 -13.31 -0.75
CA ARG A 61 -18.22 -14.29 -0.26
C ARG A 61 -18.48 -14.07 1.24
N CYS A 62 -19.70 -13.68 1.65
CA CYS A 62 -20.10 -13.56 3.07
C CYS A 62 -20.52 -14.88 3.69
N CYS A 63 -21.32 -15.65 2.96
CA CYS A 63 -21.96 -16.87 3.44
C CYS A 63 -21.47 -18.06 2.61
N ASP A 64 -21.39 -19.22 3.25
CA ASP A 64 -21.21 -20.47 2.50
C ASP A 64 -22.43 -20.77 1.64
N VAL A 65 -22.23 -21.44 0.50
CA VAL A 65 -23.26 -21.66 -0.54
C VAL A 65 -24.52 -22.29 0.07
N GLU A 66 -24.34 -23.25 0.98
CA GLU A 66 -25.44 -23.94 1.70
C GLU A 66 -26.34 -22.98 2.50
N ARG A 67 -25.79 -21.87 3.02
CA ARG A 67 -26.54 -20.88 3.82
C ARG A 67 -27.30 -19.86 2.97
N GLU A 68 -26.92 -19.66 1.72
CA GLU A 68 -27.65 -18.81 0.77
C GLU A 68 -28.77 -19.59 0.07
N ASP A 69 -28.49 -20.82 -0.40
CA ASP A 69 -29.49 -21.66 -1.09
C ASP A 69 -30.65 -22.07 -0.18
N ALA A 70 -30.36 -22.42 1.09
CA ALA A 70 -31.39 -22.77 2.08
C ALA A 70 -32.41 -21.64 2.38
N ARG A 71 -32.12 -20.40 1.99
CA ARG A 71 -33.00 -19.24 2.23
C ARG A 71 -33.58 -18.60 0.98
N ARG A 72 -33.11 -18.99 -0.21
CA ARG A 72 -33.73 -18.56 -1.48
C ARG A 72 -35.00 -19.38 -1.81
N GLY A 73 -35.36 -20.35 -0.98
CA GLY A 73 -36.61 -21.09 -1.07
C GLY A 73 -36.64 -22.00 -2.29
N GLY A 74 -35.93 -23.14 -2.19
CA GLY A 74 -36.25 -24.32 -3.00
C GLY A 74 -37.61 -24.88 -2.60
#